data_AF-F8KRS5-F1
#
_entry.id   AF-F8KRS5-F1
#
_cell.length_a   1.000
_cell.length_b   1.000
_cell.length_c   1.000
_cell.angle_alpha   90.00
_cell.angle_beta   90.00
_cell.angle_gamma   90.00
#
_symmetry.space_group_name_H-M   'P 1'
#
loop_
_entity.id
_entity.type
_entity.pdbx_description
1 polymer ?
#
loop_
_entity_poly.entity_id
_entity_poly.type
_entity_poly.pdbx_seq_one_letter_code
_entity_poly.pdbx_strand_id
1 'polypeptide(L)'
;MSGGELGCYASHYSLWQKCIQLHEPIVILEDDIDLESHFFESLDFLQEHIEKLGYVRLMHLCEPLKIPTTTLKVAKIPHLTDGIGTQGYCLTPQVARKFIKASQKWVMPVDWVMDNYLSAWG
;
A
#
# COMPACT_ATOMS: atom_id res chain seq x y z
N MET A 1 -6.72 -13.59 14.23
CA MET A 1 -6.52 -12.14 14.38
C MET A 1 -7.11 -11.71 15.71
N SER A 2 -6.36 -10.91 16.46
CA SER A 2 -6.81 -10.19 17.64
C SER A 2 -7.80 -9.07 17.26
N GLY A 3 -8.46 -8.50 18.27
CA GLY A 3 -9.34 -7.33 18.06
C GLY A 3 -8.59 -6.12 17.50
N GLY A 4 -7.33 -5.93 17.89
CA GLY A 4 -6.49 -4.84 17.37
C GLY A 4 -6.18 -5.00 15.88
N GLU A 5 -5.79 -6.21 15.46
CA GLU A 5 -5.54 -6.52 14.05
C GLU A 5 -6.79 -6.33 13.19
N LEU A 6 -7.96 -6.73 13.69
CA LEU A 6 -9.24 -6.50 13.01
C LEU A 6 -9.58 -5.01 12.89
N GLY A 7 -9.29 -4.21 13.92
CA GLY A 7 -9.49 -2.76 13.90
C GLY A 7 -8.59 -2.06 12.87
N CYS A 8 -7.30 -2.39 12.86
CA CYS A 8 -6.34 -1.91 11.85
C CYS A 8 -6.83 -2.28 10.43
N TYR A 9 -7.19 -3.54 10.22
CA TYR A 9 -7.72 -4.01 8.93
C TYR A 9 -8.96 -3.22 8.50
N ALA A 10 -9.93 -3.04 9.40
CA ALA A 10 -11.17 -2.30 9.12
C ALA A 10 -10.90 -0.85 8.72
N SER A 11 -9.92 -0.20 9.36
CA SER A 11 -9.51 1.17 9.02
C SER A 11 -8.99 1.26 7.59
N HIS A 12 -8.02 0.41 7.22
CA HIS A 12 -7.49 0.39 5.85
C HIS A 12 -8.53 0.01 4.81
N TYR A 13 -9.38 -0.99 5.11
CA TYR A 13 -10.47 -1.38 4.21
C TYR A 13 -11.43 -0.22 3.93
N SER A 14 -11.77 0.56 4.96
CA SER A 14 -12.61 1.77 4.82
C SER A 14 -11.94 2.85 3.97
N LEU A 15 -10.63 3.02 4.12
CA LEU A 15 -9.85 3.95 3.29
C LEU A 15 -9.75 3.49 1.83
N TRP A 16 -9.67 2.19 1.56
CA TRP A 16 -9.76 1.67 0.19
C TRP A 16 -11.13 1.95 -0.44
N GLN A 17 -12.22 1.81 0.32
CA GLN A 17 -13.55 2.20 -0.13
C GLN A 17 -13.60 3.71 -0.43
N LYS A 18 -12.99 4.52 0.43
CA LYS A 18 -12.90 5.97 0.25
C LYS A 18 -12.11 6.34 -1.03
N CYS A 19 -10.99 5.69 -1.29
CA CYS A 19 -10.22 5.84 -2.53
C CYS A 19 -11.10 5.61 -3.77
N ILE A 20 -11.89 4.53 -3.76
CA ILE A 20 -12.82 4.23 -4.85
C ILE A 20 -13.90 5.29 -4.96
N GLN A 21 -14.47 5.74 -3.84
CA GLN A 21 -15.53 6.75 -3.81
C GLN A 21 -15.05 8.10 -4.37
N LEU A 22 -13.84 8.52 -4.03
CA LEU A 22 -13.23 9.77 -4.49
C LEU A 22 -12.83 9.71 -5.97
N HIS A 23 -12.67 8.50 -6.52
CA HIS A 23 -12.16 8.28 -7.89
C HIS A 23 -10.77 8.90 -8.11
N GLU A 24 -9.95 8.97 -7.06
CA GLU A 24 -8.60 9.52 -7.11
C GLU A 24 -7.62 8.66 -6.28
N PRO A 25 -6.32 8.64 -6.64
CA PRO A 25 -5.29 8.04 -5.80
C PRO A 25 -5.21 8.75 -4.44
N ILE A 26 -4.98 7.99 -3.38
CA ILE A 26 -4.79 8.56 -2.03
C ILE A 26 -3.52 8.02 -1.39
N VAL A 27 -2.95 8.85 -0.51
CA VAL A 27 -1.90 8.43 0.42
C VAL A 27 -2.59 8.09 1.74
N ILE A 28 -2.30 6.90 2.27
CA ILE A 28 -2.78 6.41 3.56
C ILE A 28 -1.58 6.39 4.50
N LEU A 29 -1.72 7.06 5.64
CA LEU A 29 -0.72 7.16 6.70
C LEU A 29 -1.37 6.73 8.03
N GLU A 30 -0.62 6.00 8.84
CA GLU A 30 -0.97 5.78 10.26
C GLU A 30 -0.67 7.05 11.08
N ASP A 31 -1.30 7.19 12.24
CA ASP A 31 -1.23 8.40 13.06
C ASP A 31 0.03 8.48 13.94
N ASP A 32 0.74 7.38 14.10
CA ASP A 32 1.92 7.22 14.94
C ASP A 32 3.25 7.24 14.15
N ILE A 33 3.28 7.91 13.00
CA ILE A 33 4.46 7.99 12.14
C ILE A 33 5.16 9.36 12.20
N ASP A 34 6.47 9.35 11.99
CA ASP A 34 7.26 10.54 11.70
C ASP A 34 7.51 10.65 10.18
N LEU A 35 7.43 11.88 9.66
CA LEU A 35 7.70 12.15 8.25
C LEU A 35 9.16 12.54 8.05
N GLU A 36 9.86 11.80 7.19
CA GLU A 36 11.20 12.14 6.76
C GLU A 36 11.22 13.41 5.89
N SER A 37 12.34 14.13 5.88
CA SER A 37 12.49 15.39 5.11
C SER A 37 12.19 15.26 3.61
N HIS A 38 12.44 14.07 3.04
CA HIS A 38 12.22 13.76 1.62
C HIS A 38 10.81 13.21 1.32
N PHE A 39 9.91 13.19 2.31
CA PHE A 39 8.56 12.68 2.13
C PHE A 39 7.78 13.47 1.07
N PHE A 40 7.83 14.80 1.12
CA PHE A 40 7.11 15.64 0.14
C PHE A 40 7.67 15.51 -1.27
N GLU A 41 8.99 15.38 -1.44
CA GLU A 41 9.59 15.05 -2.74
C GLU A 41 9.10 13.70 -3.29
N SER A 42 8.84 12.75 -2.40
CA SER A 42 8.27 11.45 -2.78
C SER A 42 6.81 11.59 -3.19
N LEU A 43 6.05 12.50 -2.58
CA LEU A 43 4.67 12.80 -2.98
C LEU A 43 4.60 13.48 -4.35
N ASP A 44 5.47 14.46 -4.60
CA ASP A 44 5.56 15.12 -5.91
C ASP A 44 5.85 14.09 -7.02
N PHE A 45 6.80 13.18 -6.76
CA PHE A 45 7.06 12.07 -7.66
C PHE A 45 5.83 11.17 -7.86
N LEU A 46 5.13 10.80 -6.79
CA LEU A 46 3.97 9.92 -6.87
C LEU A 46 2.80 10.58 -7.60
N GLN A 47 2.60 11.88 -7.47
CA GLN A 47 1.54 12.60 -8.17
C GLN A 47 1.63 12.39 -9.69
N GLU A 48 2.84 12.30 -10.24
CA GLU A 48 3.08 12.09 -11.67
C GLU A 48 3.08 10.59 -12.08
N HIS A 49 3.37 9.67 -11.16
CA HIS A 49 3.69 8.28 -11.49
C HIS A 49 2.69 7.25 -10.94
N ILE A 50 1.87 7.60 -9.95
CA ILE A 50 1.04 6.63 -9.21
C ILE A 50 0.02 5.93 -10.10
N GLU A 51 -0.53 6.61 -11.11
CA GLU A 51 -1.48 5.98 -12.05
C GLU A 51 -0.84 4.82 -12.82
N LYS A 52 0.45 4.95 -13.17
CA LYS A 52 1.21 3.89 -13.84
C LYS A 52 1.65 2.80 -12.87
N LEU A 53 2.05 3.18 -11.66
CA LEU A 53 2.57 2.25 -10.64
C LEU A 53 1.44 1.47 -9.96
N GLY A 54 0.24 2.06 -9.85
CA GLY A 54 -0.93 1.53 -9.17
C GLY A 54 -0.83 1.57 -7.65
N TYR A 55 0.33 1.21 -7.09
CA TYR A 55 0.56 1.11 -5.66
C TYR A 55 2.04 1.26 -5.33
N VAL A 56 2.34 2.00 -4.26
CA VAL A 56 3.69 2.19 -3.74
C VAL A 56 3.66 2.20 -2.21
N ARG A 57 4.50 1.39 -1.58
CA ARG A 57 4.80 1.49 -0.14
C ARG A 57 5.79 2.62 0.08
N LEU A 58 5.52 3.45 1.08
CA LEU A 58 6.42 4.51 1.53
C LEU A 58 7.31 4.04 2.69
N MET A 59 6.94 2.94 3.34
CA MET A 59 7.64 2.36 4.47
C MET A 59 7.47 0.84 4.51
N HIS A 60 8.46 0.14 5.07
CA HIS A 60 8.45 -1.27 5.44
C HIS A 60 9.14 -1.42 6.82
N LEU A 61 8.63 -2.30 7.68
CA LEU A 61 9.16 -2.51 9.04
C LEU A 61 10.48 -3.30 9.07
N CYS A 62 10.71 -4.13 8.06
CA CYS A 62 11.92 -4.93 7.92
C CYS A 62 12.54 -4.61 6.59
N GLU A 63 13.87 -4.48 6.50
CA GLU A 63 14.57 -4.22 5.24
C GLU A 63 14.44 -5.41 4.27
N PRO A 64 13.61 -5.31 3.22
CA PRO A 64 13.40 -6.39 2.28
C PRO A 64 14.47 -6.35 1.18
N LEU A 65 14.56 -7.44 0.41
CA LEU A 65 15.29 -7.39 -0.85
C LEU A 65 14.60 -6.39 -1.80
N LYS A 66 15.37 -5.42 -2.30
CA LYS A 66 14.90 -4.37 -3.21
C LYS A 66 15.52 -4.58 -4.59
N ILE A 67 14.70 -4.85 -5.59
CA ILE A 67 15.13 -4.98 -6.99
C ILE A 67 14.82 -3.66 -7.71
N PRO A 68 15.83 -2.94 -8.25
CA PRO A 68 15.58 -1.73 -9.00
C PRO A 68 14.59 -1.96 -10.16
N THR A 69 13.70 -1.00 -10.39
CA THR A 69 12.79 -1.03 -11.54
C THR A 69 13.27 -0.09 -12.63
N THR A 70 12.58 -0.09 -13.78
CA THR A 70 12.82 0.90 -14.85
C THR A 70 12.40 2.31 -14.45
N THR A 71 11.56 2.45 -13.41
CA THR A 71 11.19 3.73 -12.84
C THR A 71 12.22 4.11 -11.79
N LEU A 72 12.95 5.20 -12.03
CA LEU A 72 13.92 5.74 -11.07
C LEU A 72 13.25 5.99 -9.72
N LYS A 73 13.99 5.78 -8.62
CA LYS A 73 13.51 5.89 -7.22
C LYS A 73 12.46 4.84 -6.80
N VAL A 74 12.10 3.90 -7.66
CA VAL A 74 11.17 2.80 -7.34
C VAL A 74 11.91 1.46 -7.39
N ALA A 75 11.81 0.71 -6.29
CA ALA A 75 12.27 -0.67 -6.20
C ALA A 75 11.07 -1.62 -6.02
N LYS A 76 11.20 -2.81 -6.58
CA LYS A 76 10.25 -3.91 -6.40
C LYS A 76 10.70 -4.76 -5.20
N ILE A 77 9.75 -5.06 -4.33
CA ILE A 77 9.88 -6.11 -3.31
C ILE A 77 9.40 -7.42 -3.95
N PRO A 78 10.26 -8.44 -4.13
CA PRO A 78 9.94 -9.62 -4.91
C PRO A 78 9.06 -10.64 -4.16
N HIS A 79 9.15 -10.69 -2.83
CA HIS A 79 8.43 -11.64 -2.00
C HIS A 79 7.13 -11.05 -1.46
N LEU A 80 6.07 -11.86 -1.47
CA LEU A 80 4.69 -11.45 -1.19
C LEU A 80 4.37 -11.28 0.31
N THR A 81 5.38 -11.27 1.17
CA THR A 81 5.23 -11.10 2.63
C THR A 81 6.33 -10.22 3.22
N ASP A 82 7.18 -9.63 2.38
CA ASP A 82 8.36 -8.88 2.83
C ASP A 82 8.08 -7.37 2.93
N GLY A 83 6.92 -6.89 2.48
CA GLY A 83 6.55 -5.48 2.56
C GLY A 83 6.18 -5.02 3.97
N ILE A 84 5.90 -5.97 4.87
CA ILE A 84 5.56 -5.87 6.31
C ILE A 84 5.24 -4.46 6.83
N GLY A 85 4.00 -4.28 7.30
CA GLY A 85 3.50 -3.04 7.88
C GLY A 85 2.55 -2.27 6.96
N THR A 86 1.93 -1.23 7.51
CA THR A 86 0.89 -0.42 6.85
C THR A 86 1.00 1.08 7.12
N GLN A 87 2.12 1.52 7.72
CA GLN A 87 2.38 2.89 8.17
C GLN A 87 2.18 3.96 7.10
N GLY A 88 2.56 3.64 5.86
CA GLY A 88 2.52 4.60 4.77
C GLY A 88 2.52 3.94 3.40
N TYR A 89 1.50 4.24 2.60
CA TYR A 89 1.44 3.81 1.21
C TYR A 89 0.51 4.70 0.37
N CYS A 90 0.73 4.68 -0.94
CA CYS A 90 -0.11 5.34 -1.92
C CYS A 90 -0.73 4.29 -2.85
N LEU A 91 -2.00 4.45 -3.20
CA LEU A 91 -2.71 3.53 -4.10
C LEU A 91 -3.74 4.23 -4.97
N THR A 92 -3.98 3.65 -6.15
CA THR A 92 -5.03 4.09 -7.07
C THR A 92 -6.37 3.40 -6.78
N PRO A 93 -7.50 3.95 -7.27
CA PRO A 93 -8.81 3.29 -7.17
C PRO A 93 -8.84 1.89 -7.79
N GLN A 94 -8.03 1.66 -8.84
CA GLN A 94 -7.93 0.34 -9.47
C GLN A 94 -7.31 -0.69 -8.52
N VAL A 95 -6.25 -0.33 -7.79
CA VAL A 95 -5.65 -1.22 -6.80
C VAL A 95 -6.56 -1.39 -5.59
N ALA A 96 -7.19 -0.33 -5.10
CA ALA A 96 -8.13 -0.41 -3.99
C ALA A 96 -9.26 -1.43 -4.26
N ARG A 97 -9.79 -1.48 -5.50
CA ARG A 97 -10.77 -2.51 -5.91
C ARG A 97 -10.21 -3.93 -5.82
N LYS A 98 -8.95 -4.13 -6.20
CA LYS A 98 -8.27 -5.45 -6.09
C LYS A 98 -8.14 -5.86 -4.63
N PHE A 99 -7.71 -4.94 -3.75
CA PHE A 99 -7.60 -5.20 -2.31
C PHE A 99 -8.96 -5.57 -1.70
N ILE A 100 -10.01 -4.79 -1.94
CA ILE A 100 -11.37 -5.12 -1.46
C ILE A 100 -11.86 -6.49 -1.96
N LYS A 101 -11.56 -6.83 -3.21
CA LYS A 101 -11.91 -8.14 -3.78
C LYS A 101 -11.12 -9.28 -3.13
N ALA A 102 -9.88 -9.06 -2.71
CA ALA A 102 -9.10 -10.03 -1.95
C ALA A 102 -9.59 -10.13 -0.48
N SER A 103 -10.14 -9.04 0.05
CA SER A 103 -10.60 -8.90 1.44
C SER A 103 -12.07 -9.30 1.66
N GLN A 104 -12.63 -10.22 0.88
CA GLN A 104 -14.00 -10.74 1.11
C GLN A 104 -14.10 -11.52 2.43
N LYS A 105 -12.98 -12.06 2.89
CA LYS A 105 -12.83 -12.68 4.21
C LYS A 105 -11.54 -12.16 4.83
N TRP A 106 -11.60 -11.65 6.06
CA TRP A 106 -10.42 -11.21 6.78
C TRP A 106 -9.91 -12.43 7.55
N VAL A 107 -8.94 -13.13 6.96
CA VAL A 107 -8.36 -14.37 7.53
C VAL A 107 -6.84 -14.29 7.68
N MET A 108 -6.24 -13.19 7.24
CA MET A 108 -4.82 -12.89 7.32
C MET A 108 -4.62 -11.40 7.61
N PRO A 109 -3.43 -10.99 8.09
CA PRO A 109 -3.09 -9.58 8.26
C PRO A 109 -3.31 -8.74 7.00
N VAL A 110 -3.56 -7.44 7.19
CA VAL A 110 -3.90 -6.51 6.09
C VAL A 110 -2.73 -6.31 5.12
N ASP A 111 -1.50 -6.24 5.63
CA ASP A 111 -0.28 -6.10 4.86
C ASP A 111 0.01 -7.33 3.98
N TRP A 112 -0.34 -8.53 4.46
CA TRP A 112 -0.26 -9.75 3.66
C TRP A 112 -1.21 -9.71 2.45
N VAL A 113 -2.39 -9.11 2.60
CA VAL A 113 -3.29 -8.90 1.46
C VAL A 113 -2.71 -7.90 0.47
N MET A 114 -2.10 -6.83 0.97
CA MET A 114 -1.48 -5.80 0.14
C MET A 114 -0.32 -6.36 -0.70
N ASP A 115 0.48 -7.26 -0.13
CA ASP A 115 1.63 -7.85 -0.82
C ASP A 115 1.25 -9.00 -1.78
N ASN A 116 0.29 -9.86 -1.44
CA ASN A 116 -0.04 -11.05 -2.23
C ASN A 116 -0.86 -10.78 -3.50
N TYR A 117 -1.66 -9.72 -3.52
CA TYR A 117 -2.72 -9.58 -4.54
C TYR A 117 -2.42 -8.57 -5.65
N LEU A 118 -1.19 -8.06 -5.71
CA LEU A 118 -0.69 -7.23 -6.82
C LEU A 118 -0.06 -8.06 -7.94
N SER A 119 0.43 -9.26 -7.66
CA SER A 119 1.17 -10.14 -8.58
C SER A 119 0.27 -11.12 -9.37
N ALA A 120 -1.01 -11.23 -9.03
CA ALA A 120 -1.90 -12.27 -9.58
C ALA A 120 -2.53 -11.96 -10.94
N TRP A 121 -2.36 -10.75 -11.49
CA TRP A 121 -3.00 -10.34 -12.75
C TRP A 121 -2.14 -9.32 -13.50
N GLY A 122 -1.02 -9.80 -14.03
CA GLY A 122 -0.24 -9.15 -15.10
C GLY A 122 -0.56 -9.81 -16.43
#